data_AF-A0A957GSJ9-F1
#
_entry.id   AF-A0A957GSJ9-F1
#
_cell.length_a   1.000
_cell.length_b   1.000
_cell.length_c   1.000
_cell.angle_alpha   90.00
_cell.angle_beta   90.00
_cell.angle_gamma   90.00
#
_symmetry.space_group_name_H-M   'P 1'
#
loop_
_entity.id
_entity.type
_entity.pdbx_description
1 polymer ?
#
loop_
_entity_poly.entity_id
_entity_poly.type
_entity_poly.pdbx_seq_one_letter_code
_entity_poly.pdbx_strand_id
1 'polypeptide(L)'
;MKTLSLRRQLGVIFLGFLLLVLSSVAVTFWLVQTQQNDAVIINMAGRQRMLAQQMTRLALIDPYNPELVATITQFERTLAALSQGGEVKDGNGRSLTISPAANPTIQSLFREITTQWLSFQGHLQPPVDSILLESDFATLLTKLDDAVSAYEAEAQAKIVRLRWVQIIFLAAAFLLLAWGYHLVHHQLVWPLTTLRAAAQEIGAGNRYTKVPSLPSFELNLLGQTMEKMRREIAVYQNSLEQKVIQRTQELSTAFEFSQEIVRELEPAHLLQAVADYTRDLMQGTAVSVCVLDGDCEPGATLDHSLEL
;
A
#
# COMPACT_ATOMS: atom_id res chain seq x y z
N MET A 1 -11.88 22.73 7.30
CA MET A 1 -10.58 22.00 7.32
C MET A 1 -10.11 21.91 5.87
N LYS A 2 -8.91 22.42 5.53
CA LYS A 2 -8.36 22.32 4.17
C LYS A 2 -8.20 20.83 3.83
N THR A 3 -8.98 20.31 2.90
CA THR A 3 -8.85 18.93 2.44
C THR A 3 -7.50 18.77 1.74
N LEU A 4 -6.69 17.87 2.29
CA LEU A 4 -5.38 17.56 1.76
C LEU A 4 -5.49 16.95 0.37
N SER A 5 -4.67 17.44 -0.56
CA SER A 5 -4.53 16.85 -1.91
C SER A 5 -4.31 15.34 -1.82
N LEU A 6 -5.02 14.58 -2.65
CA LEU A 6 -4.94 13.11 -2.69
C LEU A 6 -3.50 12.63 -2.93
N ARG A 7 -2.72 13.36 -3.74
CA ARG A 7 -1.29 13.12 -3.97
C ARG A 7 -0.47 13.21 -2.68
N ARG A 8 -0.73 14.22 -1.85
CA ARG A 8 -0.01 14.40 -0.58
C ARG A 8 -0.33 13.28 0.40
N GLN A 9 -1.57 12.84 0.47
CA GLN A 9 -1.98 11.76 1.38
C GLN A 9 -1.31 10.43 1.01
N LEU A 10 -1.34 10.05 -0.27
CA LEU A 10 -0.63 8.87 -0.77
C LEU A 10 0.89 8.98 -0.56
N GLY A 11 1.44 10.17 -0.78
CA GLY A 11 2.86 10.45 -0.52
C GLY A 11 3.24 10.26 0.95
N VAL A 12 2.39 10.65 1.89
CA VAL A 12 2.61 10.44 3.33
C VAL A 12 2.59 8.95 3.69
N ILE A 13 1.64 8.17 3.14
CA ILE A 13 1.59 6.72 3.37
C ILE A 13 2.85 6.04 2.81
N PHE A 14 3.23 6.35 1.57
CA PHE A 14 4.40 5.78 0.94
C PHE A 14 5.69 6.14 1.69
N LEU A 15 5.87 7.41 2.03
CA LEU A 15 7.01 7.86 2.82
C LEU A 15 7.04 7.21 4.21
N GLY A 16 5.87 7.11 4.86
CA GLY A 16 5.73 6.43 6.14
C GLY A 16 6.13 4.96 6.07
N PHE A 17 5.69 4.24 5.03
CA PHE A 17 6.08 2.85 4.79
C PHE A 17 7.59 2.74 4.53
N LEU A 18 8.16 3.61 3.70
CA LEU A 18 9.59 3.62 3.41
C LEU A 18 10.43 3.85 4.68
N LEU A 19 10.06 4.85 5.50
CA LEU A 19 10.73 5.14 6.76
C LEU A 19 10.59 4.00 7.77
N LEU A 20 9.43 3.33 7.81
CA LEU A 20 9.22 2.16 8.65
C LEU A 20 10.15 1.02 8.24
N VAL A 21 10.28 0.74 6.93
CA VAL A 21 11.20 -0.31 6.44
C VAL A 21 12.65 0.05 6.73
N LEU A 22 13.08 1.28 6.41
CA LEU A 22 14.46 1.72 6.65
C LEU A 22 14.82 1.69 8.14
N SER A 23 13.93 2.16 9.01
CA SER A 23 14.13 2.12 10.46
C SER A 23 14.17 0.69 10.99
N SER A 24 13.30 -0.20 10.49
CA SER A 24 13.34 -1.63 10.82
C SER A 24 14.71 -2.22 10.49
N VAL A 25 15.19 -2.03 9.25
CA VAL A 25 16.49 -2.55 8.82
C VAL A 25 17.63 -1.96 9.66
N ALA A 26 17.63 -0.64 9.90
CA ALA A 26 18.67 0.03 10.69
C ALA A 26 18.72 -0.49 12.13
N VAL A 27 17.57 -0.61 12.80
CA VAL A 27 17.48 -1.15 14.16
C VAL A 27 17.91 -2.62 14.20
N THR A 28 17.49 -3.41 13.20
CA THR A 28 17.89 -4.83 13.07
C THR A 28 19.41 -4.96 12.96
N PHE A 29 20.00 -4.19 12.04
CA PHE A 29 21.44 -4.22 11.78
C PHE A 29 22.23 -3.82 13.04
N TRP A 30 21.83 -2.72 13.69
CA TRP A 30 22.45 -2.26 14.93
C TRP A 30 22.37 -3.32 16.03
N LEU A 31 21.19 -3.94 16.22
CA LEU A 31 21.00 -4.95 17.28
C LEU A 31 21.77 -6.24 16.99
N VAL A 32 21.85 -6.68 15.74
CA VAL A 32 22.68 -7.83 15.34
C VAL A 32 24.17 -7.54 15.54
N GLN A 33 24.63 -6.31 15.25
CA GLN A 33 26.02 -5.93 15.47
C GLN A 33 26.44 -6.04 16.94
N THR A 34 25.54 -5.74 17.88
CA THR A 34 25.80 -5.91 19.32
C THR A 34 25.91 -7.37 19.78
N GLN A 35 25.53 -8.34 18.94
CA GLN A 35 25.55 -9.77 19.27
C GLN A 35 26.77 -10.51 18.69
N GLN A 36 27.55 -9.89 17.79
CA GLN A 36 28.63 -10.59 17.08
C GLN A 36 29.69 -11.23 18.00
N ASN A 37 29.93 -10.61 19.17
CA ASN A 37 30.92 -11.09 20.12
C ASN A 37 30.36 -12.10 21.12
N ASP A 38 29.04 -12.24 21.25
CA ASP A 38 28.41 -13.10 22.27
C ASP A 38 28.84 -14.57 22.09
N ALA A 39 28.83 -15.07 20.85
CA ALA A 39 29.27 -16.43 20.55
C ALA A 39 30.75 -16.68 20.87
N VAL A 40 31.61 -15.68 20.63
CA VAL A 40 33.04 -15.80 20.95
C VAL A 40 33.26 -15.81 22.46
N ILE A 41 32.59 -14.91 23.18
CA ILE A 41 32.68 -14.81 24.64
C ILE A 41 32.17 -16.10 25.30
N ILE A 42 31.03 -16.65 24.87
CA ILE A 42 30.49 -17.93 25.36
C ILE A 42 31.48 -19.07 25.11
N ASN A 43 32.07 -19.15 23.91
CA ASN A 43 33.05 -20.18 23.59
C ASN A 43 34.33 -20.05 24.45
N MET A 44 34.78 -18.83 24.73
CA MET A 44 35.92 -18.58 25.61
C MET A 44 35.64 -18.94 27.07
N ALA A 45 34.48 -18.56 27.59
CA ALA A 45 34.02 -18.97 28.92
C ALA A 45 33.91 -20.50 28.99
N GLY A 46 33.38 -21.14 27.96
CA GLY A 46 33.31 -22.59 27.84
C GLY A 46 34.69 -23.27 27.87
N ARG A 47 35.69 -22.67 27.20
CA ARG A 47 37.08 -23.15 27.20
C ARG A 47 37.70 -23.16 28.60
N GLN A 48 37.31 -22.25 29.50
CA GLN A 48 37.81 -22.23 30.87
C GLN A 48 37.52 -23.54 31.61
N ARG A 49 36.34 -24.15 31.38
CA ARG A 49 35.96 -25.45 31.97
C ARG A 49 36.91 -26.57 31.52
N MET A 50 37.21 -26.60 30.22
CA MET A 50 38.13 -27.57 29.64
C MET A 50 39.57 -27.37 30.15
N LEU A 51 40.04 -26.13 30.25
CA LEU A 51 41.36 -25.82 30.81
C LEU A 51 41.43 -26.22 32.30
N ALA A 52 40.39 -25.98 33.09
CA ALA A 52 40.31 -26.42 34.49
C ALA A 52 40.46 -27.94 34.61
N GLN A 53 39.72 -28.70 33.79
CA GLN A 53 39.84 -30.16 33.71
C GLN A 53 41.25 -30.63 33.30
N GLN A 54 41.86 -29.98 32.30
CA GLN A 54 43.21 -30.29 31.85
C GLN A 54 44.25 -30.02 32.94
N MET A 55 44.15 -28.90 33.66
CA MET A 55 45.05 -28.57 34.78
C MET A 55 44.94 -29.59 35.90
N THR A 56 43.72 -29.95 36.33
CA THR A 56 43.50 -30.98 37.36
C THR A 56 44.11 -32.32 36.95
N ARG A 57 43.87 -32.75 35.70
CA ARG A 57 44.44 -34.00 35.18
C ARG A 57 45.97 -33.97 35.15
N LEU A 58 46.57 -32.88 34.66
CA LEU A 58 48.03 -32.74 34.59
C LEU A 58 48.66 -32.74 35.98
N ALA A 59 48.08 -31.99 36.93
CA ALA A 59 48.58 -31.93 38.30
C ALA A 59 48.53 -33.28 39.03
N LEU A 60 47.49 -34.09 38.79
CA LEU A 60 47.37 -35.43 39.39
C LEU A 60 48.30 -36.48 38.77
N ILE A 61 48.66 -36.33 37.48
CA ILE A 61 49.52 -37.30 36.77
C ILE A 61 51.00 -36.94 36.92
N ASP A 62 51.36 -35.70 36.62
CA ASP A 62 52.72 -35.18 36.66
C ASP A 62 52.69 -33.68 36.97
N PRO A 63 52.78 -33.28 38.25
CA PRO A 63 52.72 -31.88 38.65
C PRO A 63 53.94 -31.04 38.23
N TYR A 64 54.99 -31.67 37.68
CA TYR A 64 56.15 -30.97 37.12
C TYR A 64 56.06 -30.78 35.60
N ASN A 65 54.97 -31.24 34.96
CA ASN A 65 54.80 -31.13 33.52
C ASN A 65 54.76 -29.65 33.07
N PRO A 66 55.64 -29.20 32.15
CA PRO A 66 55.64 -27.82 31.66
C PRO A 66 54.33 -27.40 30.99
N GLU A 67 53.54 -28.35 30.48
CA GLU A 67 52.21 -28.12 29.93
C GLU A 67 51.22 -27.59 30.98
N LEU A 68 51.39 -27.96 32.26
CA LEU A 68 50.55 -27.45 33.35
C LEU A 68 50.71 -25.94 33.49
N VAL A 69 51.95 -25.44 33.51
CA VAL A 69 52.26 -24.01 33.61
C VAL A 69 51.73 -23.25 32.38
N ALA A 70 51.85 -23.84 31.18
CA ALA A 70 51.29 -23.25 29.97
C ALA A 70 49.75 -23.16 30.02
N THR A 71 49.08 -24.20 30.53
CA THR A 71 47.62 -24.26 30.68
C THR A 71 47.11 -23.25 31.72
N ILE A 72 47.80 -23.13 32.87
CA ILE A 72 47.57 -22.10 33.89
C ILE A 72 47.66 -20.71 33.27
N THR A 73 48.73 -20.43 32.54
CA THR A 73 48.93 -19.12 31.90
C THR A 73 47.82 -18.80 30.88
N GLN A 74 47.37 -19.81 30.12
CA GLN A 74 46.28 -19.64 29.16
C GLN A 74 44.92 -19.38 29.86
N PHE A 75 44.65 -20.09 30.95
CA PHE A 75 43.48 -19.89 31.79
C PHE A 75 43.46 -18.46 32.35
N GLU A 76 44.53 -18.03 33.02
CA GLU A 76 44.65 -16.70 33.64
C GLU A 76 44.46 -15.56 32.63
N ARG A 77 45.10 -15.64 31.45
CA ARG A 77 44.94 -14.63 30.40
C ARG A 77 43.49 -14.52 29.93
N THR A 78 42.83 -15.67 29.76
CA THR A 78 41.44 -15.70 29.30
C THR A 78 40.49 -15.23 30.39
N LEU A 79 40.70 -15.63 31.64
CA LEU A 79 39.93 -15.19 32.80
C LEU A 79 40.04 -13.68 33.00
N ALA A 80 41.25 -13.13 32.93
CA ALA A 80 41.49 -11.69 33.02
C ALA A 80 40.76 -10.93 31.89
N ALA A 81 40.86 -11.42 30.65
CA ALA A 81 40.17 -10.82 29.52
C ALA A 81 38.64 -10.87 29.65
N LEU A 82 38.08 -11.98 30.14
CA LEU A 82 36.63 -12.11 30.37
C LEU A 82 36.12 -11.23 31.53
N SER A 83 36.95 -11.01 32.55
CA SER A 83 36.60 -10.19 33.72
C SER A 83 36.77 -8.69 33.49
N GLN A 84 37.90 -8.29 32.91
CA GLN A 84 38.33 -6.88 32.83
C GLN A 84 38.32 -6.33 31.40
N GLY A 85 38.09 -7.20 30.40
CA GLY A 85 38.35 -6.89 29.01
C GLY A 85 39.83 -7.01 28.65
N GLY A 86 40.14 -6.96 27.36
CA GLY A 86 41.49 -7.04 26.86
C GLY A 86 41.61 -7.85 25.57
N GLU A 87 42.85 -8.06 25.14
CA GLU A 87 43.14 -8.88 23.98
C GLU A 87 43.22 -10.36 24.35
N VAL A 88 42.58 -11.19 23.53
CA VAL A 88 42.62 -12.64 23.65
C VAL A 88 42.74 -13.27 22.28
N LYS A 89 43.24 -14.50 22.22
CA LYS A 89 43.26 -15.28 20.97
C LYS A 89 42.04 -16.19 20.92
N ASP A 90 41.34 -16.18 19.79
CA ASP A 90 40.28 -17.15 19.52
C ASP A 90 40.86 -18.55 19.24
N GLY A 91 39.98 -19.53 19.00
CA GLY A 91 40.38 -20.91 18.67
C GLY A 91 41.18 -21.06 17.38
N ASN A 92 41.20 -20.03 16.53
CA ASN A 92 41.93 -19.98 15.26
C ASN A 92 43.20 -19.12 15.36
N GLY A 93 43.55 -18.65 16.56
CA GLY A 93 44.73 -17.82 16.82
C GLY A 93 44.58 -16.35 16.44
N ARG A 94 43.36 -15.88 16.11
CA ARG A 94 43.10 -14.47 15.80
C ARG A 94 42.99 -13.68 17.10
N SER A 95 43.68 -12.55 17.17
CA SER A 95 43.52 -11.61 18.29
C SER A 95 42.17 -10.91 18.19
N LEU A 96 41.39 -10.99 19.27
CA LEU A 96 40.13 -10.28 19.46
C LEU A 96 40.25 -9.42 20.72
N THR A 97 39.81 -8.18 20.64
CA THR A 97 39.63 -7.33 21.83
C THR A 97 38.21 -7.49 22.33
N ILE A 98 38.07 -7.99 23.56
CA ILE A 98 36.77 -8.09 24.23
C ILE A 98 36.63 -7.00 25.28
N SER A 99 35.43 -6.44 25.37
CA SER A 99 35.06 -5.52 26.45
C SER A 99 34.68 -6.32 27.70
N PRO A 100 34.88 -5.76 28.91
CA PRO A 100 34.37 -6.39 30.11
C PRO A 100 32.85 -6.54 30.06
N ALA A 101 32.33 -7.56 30.74
CA ALA A 101 30.90 -7.81 30.81
C ALA A 101 30.15 -6.57 31.33
N ALA A 102 29.15 -6.08 30.58
CA ALA A 102 28.34 -4.93 31.02
C ALA A 102 27.38 -5.30 32.17
N ASN A 103 27.06 -6.58 32.28
CA ASN A 103 26.09 -7.11 33.23
C ASN A 103 26.71 -7.27 34.64
N PRO A 104 26.18 -6.61 35.68
CA PRO A 104 26.74 -6.66 37.02
C PRO A 104 26.74 -8.08 37.63
N THR A 105 25.78 -8.92 37.25
CA THR A 105 25.70 -10.32 37.69
C THR A 105 26.84 -11.15 37.11
N ILE A 106 27.17 -10.94 35.83
CA ILE A 106 28.31 -11.61 35.21
C ILE A 106 29.62 -11.13 35.84
N GLN A 107 29.75 -9.83 36.11
CA GLN A 107 30.91 -9.30 36.83
C GLN A 107 31.06 -9.87 38.25
N SER A 108 29.97 -10.07 39.00
CA SER A 108 30.05 -10.74 40.31
C SER A 108 30.51 -12.18 40.20
N LEU A 109 29.99 -12.94 39.23
CA LEU A 109 30.43 -14.31 38.96
C LEU A 109 31.94 -14.36 38.66
N PHE A 110 32.46 -13.48 37.82
CA PHE A 110 33.91 -13.44 37.53
C PHE A 110 34.77 -13.04 38.73
N ARG A 111 34.27 -12.20 39.65
CA ARG A 111 34.96 -11.93 40.91
C ARG A 111 35.03 -13.19 41.78
N GLU A 112 33.94 -13.93 41.90
CA GLU A 112 33.92 -15.19 42.64
C GLU A 112 34.80 -16.28 42.01
N ILE A 113 34.80 -16.38 40.67
CA ILE A 113 35.69 -17.28 39.93
C ILE A 113 37.16 -16.91 40.21
N THR A 114 37.49 -15.61 40.20
CA THR A 114 38.86 -15.14 40.47
C THR A 114 39.29 -15.50 41.89
N THR A 115 38.41 -15.34 42.88
CA THR A 115 38.70 -15.75 44.27
C THR A 115 38.88 -17.26 44.38
N GLN A 116 37.99 -18.05 43.78
CA GLN A 116 38.08 -19.52 43.80
C GLN A 116 39.32 -20.02 43.06
N TRP A 117 39.70 -19.35 41.98
CA TRP A 117 40.90 -19.63 41.19
C TRP A 117 42.17 -19.55 42.05
N LEU A 118 42.30 -18.54 42.92
CA LEU A 118 43.49 -18.40 43.78
C LEU A 118 43.67 -19.60 44.71
N SER A 119 42.58 -20.13 45.28
CA SER A 119 42.62 -21.36 46.10
C SER A 119 43.01 -22.57 45.27
N PHE A 120 42.31 -22.77 44.14
CA PHE A 120 42.57 -23.88 43.22
C PHE A 120 44.01 -23.89 42.70
N GLN A 121 44.54 -22.73 42.32
CA GLN A 121 45.91 -22.57 41.84
C GLN A 121 46.95 -22.95 42.90
N GLY A 122 46.70 -22.64 44.17
CA GLY A 122 47.56 -23.05 45.29
C GLY A 122 47.69 -24.58 45.40
N HIS A 123 46.61 -25.31 45.12
CA HIS A 123 46.56 -26.77 45.16
C HIS A 123 47.09 -27.47 43.90
N LEU A 124 47.40 -26.72 42.82
CA LEU A 124 48.06 -27.26 41.63
C LEU A 124 49.57 -27.46 41.83
N GLN A 125 50.16 -26.87 42.89
CA GLN A 125 51.60 -26.94 43.14
C GLN A 125 52.00 -28.18 43.96
N PRO A 126 53.22 -28.73 43.76
CA PRO A 126 53.72 -29.83 44.58
C PRO A 126 53.94 -29.42 46.05
N PRO A 127 53.64 -30.29 47.04
CA PRO A 127 52.96 -31.58 46.89
C PRO A 127 51.45 -31.41 46.63
N VAL A 128 50.91 -32.12 45.64
CA VAL A 128 49.50 -32.05 45.27
C VAL A 128 48.66 -32.90 46.22
N ASP A 129 47.74 -32.26 46.95
CA ASP A 129 46.69 -32.92 47.72
C ASP A 129 45.47 -33.16 46.81
N SER A 130 45.24 -34.42 46.44
CA SER A 130 44.17 -34.79 45.52
C SER A 130 42.77 -34.47 46.05
N ILE A 131 42.55 -34.55 47.38
CA ILE A 131 41.23 -34.32 47.98
C ILE A 131 40.89 -32.83 47.91
N LEU A 132 41.83 -31.98 48.32
CA LEU A 132 41.65 -30.53 48.27
C LEU A 132 41.55 -30.03 46.82
N LEU A 133 42.39 -30.57 45.93
CA LEU A 133 42.36 -30.22 44.50
C LEU A 133 41.03 -30.59 43.85
N GLU A 134 40.50 -31.80 44.09
CA GLU A 134 39.21 -32.23 43.53
C GLU A 134 38.04 -31.41 44.07
N SER A 135 38.06 -31.05 45.37
CA SER A 135 37.05 -30.19 45.99
C SER A 135 37.04 -28.77 45.41
N ASP A 136 38.21 -28.15 45.30
CA ASP A 136 38.34 -26.81 44.71
C ASP A 136 38.02 -26.81 43.21
N PHE A 137 38.41 -27.87 42.50
CA PHE A 137 38.04 -28.08 41.11
C PHE A 137 36.53 -28.14 40.92
N ALA A 138 35.81 -28.92 41.72
CA ALA A 138 34.35 -29.06 41.62
C ALA A 138 33.64 -27.73 41.88
N THR A 139 34.14 -26.95 42.85
CA THR A 139 33.62 -25.62 43.17
C THR A 139 33.90 -24.63 42.04
N LEU A 140 35.12 -24.63 41.49
CA LEU A 140 35.50 -23.79 40.35
C LEU A 140 34.68 -24.13 39.10
N LEU A 141 34.49 -25.41 38.80
CA LEU A 141 33.75 -25.88 37.63
C LEU A 141 32.29 -25.40 37.69
N THR A 142 31.64 -25.53 38.86
CA THR A 142 30.28 -25.01 39.07
C THR A 142 30.20 -23.51 38.78
N LYS A 143 31.15 -22.70 39.30
CA LYS A 143 31.16 -21.26 39.05
C LYS A 143 31.41 -20.90 37.59
N LEU A 144 32.25 -21.67 36.89
CA LEU A 144 32.49 -21.51 35.45
C LEU A 144 31.23 -21.86 34.63
N ASP A 145 30.50 -22.92 35.02
CA ASP A 145 29.22 -23.31 34.41
C ASP A 145 28.16 -22.21 34.60
N ASP A 146 28.06 -21.63 35.78
CA ASP A 146 27.16 -20.50 36.07
C ASP A 146 27.48 -19.28 35.19
N ALA A 147 28.76 -18.95 35.01
CA ALA A 147 29.18 -17.85 34.15
C ALA A 147 28.88 -18.09 32.67
N VAL A 148 29.08 -19.31 32.16
CA VAL A 148 28.68 -19.68 30.78
C VAL A 148 27.17 -19.55 30.63
N SER A 149 26.41 -20.11 31.56
CA SER A 149 24.94 -20.07 31.56
C SER A 149 24.41 -18.62 31.60
N ALA A 150 25.06 -17.74 32.36
CA ALA A 150 24.69 -16.33 32.42
C ALA A 150 24.92 -15.60 31.09
N TYR A 151 26.04 -15.86 30.39
CA TYR A 151 26.27 -15.33 29.04
C TYR A 151 25.29 -15.88 28.01
N GLU A 152 24.98 -17.17 28.06
CA GLU A 152 23.99 -17.80 27.19
C GLU A 152 22.59 -17.20 27.40
N ALA A 153 22.18 -17.00 28.65
CA ALA A 153 20.92 -16.35 28.99
C ALA A 153 20.85 -14.90 28.47
N GLU A 154 21.93 -14.14 28.60
CA GLU A 154 22.01 -12.77 28.09
C GLU A 154 21.92 -12.73 26.55
N ALA A 155 22.67 -13.60 25.86
CA ALA A 155 22.62 -13.72 24.41
C ALA A 155 21.19 -14.09 23.94
N GLN A 156 20.55 -15.04 24.63
CA GLN A 156 19.20 -15.46 24.30
C GLN A 156 18.15 -14.36 24.54
N ALA A 157 18.31 -13.57 25.61
CA ALA A 157 17.46 -12.41 25.85
C ALA A 157 17.57 -11.36 24.73
N LYS A 158 18.78 -11.11 24.21
CA LYS A 158 18.99 -10.21 23.05
C LYS A 158 18.30 -10.74 21.79
N ILE A 159 18.34 -12.06 21.54
CA ILE A 159 17.64 -12.70 20.41
C ILE A 159 16.11 -12.57 20.56
N VAL A 160 15.57 -12.82 21.76
CA VAL A 160 14.13 -12.65 22.03
C VAL A 160 13.70 -11.19 21.83
N ARG A 161 14.52 -10.23 22.26
CA ARG A 161 14.28 -8.80 22.03
C ARG A 161 14.25 -8.47 20.54
N LEU A 162 15.20 -8.99 19.76
CA LEU A 162 15.22 -8.83 18.30
C LEU A 162 13.92 -9.31 17.67
N ARG A 163 13.46 -10.52 18.05
CA ARG A 163 12.22 -11.11 17.54
C ARG A 163 10.99 -10.25 17.83
N TRP A 164 10.86 -9.72 19.05
CA TRP A 164 9.74 -8.84 19.38
C TRP A 164 9.77 -7.53 18.61
N VAL A 165 10.96 -6.92 18.43
CA VAL A 165 11.12 -5.73 17.60
C VAL A 165 10.65 -5.99 16.16
N GLN A 166 11.00 -7.14 15.57
CA GLN A 166 10.52 -7.52 14.23
C GLN A 166 9.00 -7.67 14.16
N ILE A 167 8.40 -8.33 15.15
CA ILE A 167 6.94 -8.51 15.22
C ILE A 167 6.23 -7.15 15.29
N ILE A 168 6.76 -6.21 16.07
CA ILE A 168 6.22 -4.84 16.17
C ILE A 168 6.31 -4.11 14.83
N PHE A 169 7.46 -4.16 14.15
CA PHE A 169 7.61 -3.54 12.83
C PHE A 169 6.66 -4.16 11.80
N LEU A 170 6.51 -5.50 11.81
CA LEU A 170 5.60 -6.21 10.92
C LEU A 170 4.14 -5.81 11.18
N ALA A 171 3.72 -5.80 12.45
CA ALA A 171 2.38 -5.37 12.83
C ALA A 171 2.11 -3.91 12.42
N ALA A 172 3.08 -3.01 12.63
CA ALA A 172 2.99 -1.63 12.21
C ALA A 172 2.89 -1.50 10.67
N ALA A 173 3.62 -2.31 9.92
CA ALA A 173 3.51 -2.35 8.46
C ALA A 173 2.12 -2.78 8.00
N PHE A 174 1.55 -3.84 8.59
CA PHE A 174 0.19 -4.29 8.28
C PHE A 174 -0.87 -3.23 8.62
N LEU A 175 -0.75 -2.57 9.78
CA LEU A 175 -1.65 -1.49 10.17
C LEU A 175 -1.59 -0.31 9.18
N LEU A 176 -0.38 0.07 8.76
CA LEU A 176 -0.17 1.13 7.79
C LEU A 176 -0.74 0.77 6.42
N LEU A 177 -0.58 -0.48 5.98
CA LEU A 177 -1.18 -0.99 4.74
C LEU A 177 -2.71 -1.02 4.82
N ALA A 178 -3.29 -1.52 5.91
CA ALA A 178 -4.73 -1.55 6.11
C ALA A 178 -5.33 -0.13 6.13
N TRP A 179 -4.67 0.80 6.82
CA TRP A 179 -5.02 2.22 6.82
C TRP A 179 -4.95 2.81 5.40
N GLY A 180 -3.85 2.55 4.68
CA GLY A 180 -3.67 3.02 3.32
C GLY A 180 -4.73 2.48 2.36
N TYR A 181 -5.06 1.20 2.47
CA TYR A 181 -6.13 0.56 1.71
C TYR A 181 -7.49 1.21 2.00
N HIS A 182 -7.83 1.39 3.28
CA HIS A 182 -9.07 2.05 3.68
C HIS A 182 -9.17 3.47 3.10
N LEU A 183 -8.06 4.22 3.14
CA LEU A 183 -7.98 5.57 2.58
C LEU A 183 -8.18 5.58 1.06
N VAL A 184 -7.50 4.71 0.33
CA VAL A 184 -7.63 4.58 -1.14
C VAL A 184 -9.06 4.19 -1.51
N HIS A 185 -9.64 3.23 -0.80
CA HIS A 185 -11.00 2.78 -1.07
C HIS A 185 -12.02 3.91 -0.89
N HIS A 186 -11.94 4.65 0.22
CA HIS A 186 -12.90 5.69 0.55
C HIS A 186 -12.68 7.01 -0.21
N GLN A 187 -11.44 7.38 -0.52
CA GLN A 187 -11.13 8.68 -1.15
C GLN A 187 -10.93 8.63 -2.67
N LEU A 188 -10.66 7.45 -3.22
CA LEU A 188 -10.39 7.28 -4.64
C LEU A 188 -11.42 6.34 -5.29
N VAL A 189 -11.51 5.10 -4.82
CA VAL A 189 -12.32 4.06 -5.48
C VAL A 189 -13.81 4.39 -5.44
N TRP A 190 -14.38 4.64 -4.25
CA TRP A 190 -15.80 4.94 -4.12
C TRP A 190 -16.21 6.21 -4.91
N PRO A 191 -15.54 7.37 -4.77
CA PRO A 191 -15.88 8.57 -5.55
C PRO A 191 -15.81 8.38 -7.07
N LEU A 192 -14.82 7.63 -7.57
CA LEU A 192 -14.71 7.35 -9.00
C LEU A 192 -15.86 6.49 -9.51
N THR A 193 -16.33 5.51 -8.72
CA THR A 193 -17.52 4.72 -9.09
C THR A 193 -18.78 5.58 -9.10
N THR A 194 -18.91 6.54 -8.18
CA THR A 194 -20.04 7.49 -8.16
C THR A 194 -20.01 8.43 -9.37
N LEU A 195 -18.85 8.99 -9.73
CA LEU A 195 -18.71 9.83 -10.92
C LEU A 195 -19.00 9.04 -12.20
N ARG A 196 -18.52 7.80 -12.28
CA ARG A 196 -18.81 6.90 -13.40
C ARG A 196 -20.31 6.69 -13.56
N ALA A 197 -21.03 6.37 -12.48
CA ALA A 197 -22.47 6.16 -12.52
C ALA A 197 -23.20 7.43 -12.96
N ALA A 198 -22.84 8.60 -12.40
CA ALA A 198 -23.43 9.87 -12.81
C ALA A 198 -23.17 10.18 -14.29
N ALA A 199 -22.00 9.84 -14.83
CA ALA A 199 -21.67 10.07 -16.23
C ALA A 199 -22.50 9.17 -17.15
N GLN A 200 -22.74 7.92 -16.74
CA GLN A 200 -23.62 7.00 -17.46
C GLN A 200 -25.07 7.49 -17.48
N GLU A 201 -25.61 7.98 -16.36
CA GLU A 201 -26.97 8.56 -16.30
C GLU A 201 -27.13 9.77 -17.23
N ILE A 202 -26.16 10.70 -17.20
CA ILE A 202 -26.17 11.89 -18.08
C ILE A 202 -26.08 11.47 -19.56
N GLY A 203 -25.24 10.47 -19.87
CA GLY A 203 -25.08 9.91 -21.20
C GLY A 203 -26.34 9.20 -21.71
N ALA A 204 -27.06 8.51 -20.82
CA ALA A 204 -28.34 7.86 -21.11
C ALA A 204 -29.52 8.86 -21.24
N GLY A 205 -29.27 10.14 -20.99
CA GLY A 205 -30.24 11.21 -21.12
C GLY A 205 -30.97 11.59 -19.83
N ASN A 206 -30.72 10.89 -18.72
CA ASN A 206 -31.25 11.26 -17.42
C ASN A 206 -30.43 12.41 -16.82
N ARG A 207 -30.92 13.63 -17.06
CA ARG A 207 -30.25 14.86 -16.62
C ARG A 207 -30.86 15.45 -15.36
N TYR A 208 -31.74 14.77 -14.63
CA TYR A 208 -32.35 15.33 -13.42
C TYR A 208 -31.56 15.00 -12.15
N THR A 209 -30.76 13.94 -12.18
CA THR A 209 -29.93 13.50 -11.07
C THR A 209 -28.69 14.40 -10.93
N LYS A 210 -28.55 15.09 -9.79
CA LYS A 210 -27.39 15.94 -9.51
C LYS A 210 -26.14 15.09 -9.26
N VAL A 211 -24.98 15.56 -9.71
CA VAL A 211 -23.71 14.95 -9.32
C VAL A 211 -23.44 15.26 -7.84
N PRO A 212 -23.23 14.25 -6.97
CA PRO A 212 -23.02 14.47 -5.54
C PRO A 212 -21.66 15.13 -5.26
N SER A 213 -21.55 15.83 -4.14
CA SER A 213 -20.27 16.35 -3.65
C SER A 213 -19.37 15.19 -3.16
N LEU A 214 -18.08 15.28 -3.46
CA LEU A 214 -17.12 14.21 -3.21
C LEU A 214 -16.15 14.57 -2.08
N PRO A 215 -15.60 13.58 -1.35
CA PRO A 215 -14.77 13.82 -0.17
C PRO A 215 -13.39 14.39 -0.49
N SER A 216 -12.77 14.03 -1.62
CA SER A 216 -11.44 14.52 -2.01
C SER A 216 -11.52 15.83 -2.80
N PHE A 217 -10.58 16.74 -2.58
CA PHE A 217 -10.58 18.06 -3.20
C PHE A 217 -10.58 17.98 -4.73
N GLU A 218 -9.66 17.21 -5.30
CA GLU A 218 -9.49 17.07 -6.74
C GLU A 218 -10.70 16.42 -7.42
N LEU A 219 -11.25 15.35 -6.83
CA LEU A 219 -12.43 14.69 -7.40
C LEU A 219 -13.69 15.54 -7.20
N ASN A 220 -13.81 16.28 -6.10
CA ASN A 220 -14.93 17.20 -5.90
C ASN A 220 -14.91 18.35 -6.91
N LEU A 221 -13.73 18.87 -7.26
CA LEU A 221 -13.59 19.86 -8.34
C LEU A 221 -14.04 19.28 -9.68
N LEU A 222 -13.68 18.03 -9.97
CA LEU A 222 -14.15 17.34 -11.18
C LEU A 222 -15.67 17.12 -11.16
N GLY A 223 -16.24 16.69 -10.02
CA GLY A 223 -17.68 16.52 -9.85
C GLY A 223 -18.47 17.81 -10.03
N GLN A 224 -17.96 18.93 -9.51
CA GLN A 224 -18.57 20.26 -9.72
C GLN A 224 -18.53 20.70 -11.19
N THR A 225 -17.41 20.42 -11.88
CA THR A 225 -17.27 20.72 -13.32
C THR A 225 -18.25 19.90 -14.14
N MET A 226 -18.41 18.61 -13.79
CA MET A 226 -19.37 17.72 -14.42
C MET A 226 -20.83 18.12 -14.14
N GLU A 227 -21.15 18.60 -12.93
CA GLU A 227 -22.47 19.17 -12.60
C GLU A 227 -22.77 20.45 -13.38
N LYS A 228 -21.75 21.30 -13.62
CA LYS A 228 -21.91 22.47 -14.49
C LYS A 228 -22.26 22.04 -15.92
N MET A 229 -21.52 21.07 -16.46
CA MET A 229 -21.79 20.50 -17.79
C MET A 229 -23.19 19.89 -17.88
N ARG A 230 -23.61 19.11 -16.88
CA ARG A 230 -24.97 18.54 -16.81
C ARG A 230 -26.04 19.64 -16.91
N ARG A 231 -25.89 20.71 -16.14
CA ARG A 231 -26.84 21.84 -16.13
C ARG A 231 -26.90 22.54 -17.49
N GLU A 232 -25.75 22.80 -18.11
CA GLU A 232 -25.70 23.44 -19.42
C GLU A 232 -26.34 22.56 -20.51
N ILE A 233 -26.10 21.25 -20.51
CA ILE A 233 -26.75 20.33 -21.45
C ILE A 233 -28.27 20.32 -21.24
N ALA A 234 -28.74 20.28 -19.99
CA ALA A 234 -30.18 20.31 -19.69
C ALA A 234 -30.85 21.61 -20.18
N VAL A 235 -30.21 22.77 -19.97
CA VAL A 235 -30.71 24.06 -20.47
C VAL A 235 -30.71 24.10 -22.00
N TYR A 236 -29.65 23.61 -22.64
CA TYR A 236 -29.54 23.60 -24.10
C TYR A 236 -30.64 22.75 -24.75
N GLN A 237 -30.92 21.56 -24.19
CA GLN A 237 -32.03 20.71 -24.67
C GLN A 237 -33.40 21.38 -24.50
N ASN A 238 -33.70 21.94 -23.32
CA ASN A 238 -34.96 22.66 -23.12
C ASN A 238 -35.12 23.82 -24.11
N SER A 239 -34.03 24.55 -24.41
CA SER A 239 -34.04 25.63 -25.39
C SER A 239 -34.26 25.14 -26.83
N LEU A 240 -33.73 23.97 -27.17
CA LEU A 240 -33.95 23.33 -28.47
C LEU A 240 -35.38 22.82 -28.61
N GLU A 241 -35.92 22.18 -27.58
CA GLU A 241 -37.31 21.73 -27.56
C GLU A 241 -38.28 22.92 -27.71
N GLN A 242 -38.03 24.02 -27.01
CA GLN A 242 -38.82 25.26 -27.20
C GLN A 242 -38.73 25.80 -28.62
N LYS A 243 -37.52 25.82 -29.22
CA LYS A 243 -37.35 26.25 -30.61
C LYS A 243 -38.06 25.31 -31.60
N VAL A 244 -38.02 24.01 -31.38
CA VAL A 244 -38.75 23.03 -32.21
C VAL A 244 -40.25 23.27 -32.10
N ILE A 245 -40.78 23.39 -30.88
CA ILE A 245 -42.21 23.67 -30.67
C ILE A 245 -42.62 24.97 -31.36
N GLN A 246 -41.85 26.04 -31.21
CA GLN A 246 -42.12 27.31 -31.88
C GLN A 246 -42.15 27.16 -33.41
N ARG A 247 -41.15 26.49 -34.00
CA ARG A 247 -41.10 26.27 -35.45
C ARG A 247 -42.24 25.36 -35.93
N THR A 248 -42.61 24.35 -35.16
CA THR A 248 -43.76 23.49 -35.47
C THR A 248 -45.06 24.29 -35.41
N GLN A 249 -45.21 25.20 -34.46
CA GLN A 249 -46.37 26.11 -34.37
C GLN A 249 -46.42 27.10 -35.53
N GLU A 250 -45.31 27.75 -35.86
CA GLU A 250 -45.21 28.65 -37.01
C GLU A 250 -45.56 27.92 -38.31
N LEU A 251 -45.03 26.71 -38.50
CA LEU A 251 -45.33 25.87 -39.67
C LEU A 251 -46.80 25.42 -39.69
N SER A 252 -47.38 25.02 -38.56
CA SER A 252 -48.79 24.61 -38.51
C SER A 252 -49.73 25.78 -38.79
N THR A 253 -49.46 26.97 -38.25
CA THR A 253 -50.28 28.16 -38.51
C THR A 253 -50.13 28.64 -39.95
N ALA A 254 -48.92 28.59 -40.52
CA ALA A 254 -48.73 28.88 -41.94
C ALA A 254 -49.46 27.87 -42.84
N PHE A 255 -49.45 26.59 -42.48
CA PHE A 255 -50.18 25.54 -43.20
C PHE A 255 -51.70 25.74 -43.11
N GLU A 256 -52.23 26.04 -41.92
CA GLU A 256 -53.65 26.33 -41.70
C GLU A 256 -54.11 27.56 -42.48
N PHE A 257 -53.31 28.64 -42.47
CA PHE A 257 -53.56 29.84 -43.28
C PHE A 257 -53.55 29.55 -44.78
N SER A 258 -52.62 28.70 -45.26
CA SER A 258 -52.59 28.29 -46.67
C SER A 258 -53.82 27.46 -47.07
N GLN A 259 -54.32 26.60 -46.17
CA GLN A 259 -55.55 25.85 -46.41
C GLN A 259 -56.77 26.76 -46.43
N GLU A 260 -56.83 27.77 -45.57
CA GLU A 260 -57.93 28.73 -45.55
C GLU A 260 -57.96 29.58 -46.84
N ILE A 261 -56.80 30.05 -47.32
CA ILE A 261 -56.70 30.71 -48.63
C ILE A 261 -57.20 29.78 -49.75
N VAL A 262 -56.81 28.51 -49.73
CA VAL A 262 -57.28 27.53 -50.73
C VAL A 262 -58.79 27.27 -50.62
N ARG A 263 -59.38 27.41 -49.44
CA ARG A 263 -60.83 27.31 -49.21
C ARG A 263 -61.62 28.55 -49.66
N GLU A 264 -61.00 29.72 -49.58
CA GLU A 264 -61.61 31.00 -49.95
C GLU A 264 -61.44 31.35 -51.44
N LEU A 265 -60.54 30.65 -52.15
CA LEU A 265 -60.52 30.67 -53.61
C LEU A 265 -61.76 29.95 -54.17
N GLU A 266 -62.65 30.72 -54.80
CA GLU A 266 -63.76 30.19 -55.60
C GLU A 266 -63.28 29.07 -56.54
N PRO A 267 -64.02 27.94 -56.66
CA PRO A 267 -63.63 26.79 -57.48
C PRO A 267 -63.23 27.13 -58.92
N ALA A 268 -63.74 28.24 -59.45
CA ALA A 268 -63.43 28.75 -60.79
C ALA A 268 -61.94 29.09 -60.97
N HIS A 269 -61.29 29.70 -59.97
CA HIS A 269 -59.89 30.13 -60.11
C HIS A 269 -58.89 28.96 -60.08
N LEU A 270 -59.19 27.89 -59.35
CA LEU A 270 -58.36 26.68 -59.31
C LEU A 270 -58.36 25.94 -60.64
N LEU A 271 -59.52 25.81 -61.27
CA LEU A 271 -59.65 25.14 -62.57
C LEU A 271 -58.97 25.94 -63.67
N GLN A 272 -59.04 27.27 -63.61
CA GLN A 272 -58.41 28.17 -64.57
C GLN A 272 -56.87 28.18 -64.43
N ALA A 273 -56.35 28.20 -63.21
CA ALA A 273 -54.91 28.11 -62.97
C ALA A 273 -54.31 26.76 -63.41
N VAL A 274 -55.02 25.64 -63.20
CA VAL A 274 -54.60 24.33 -63.71
C VAL A 274 -54.69 24.27 -65.23
N ALA A 275 -55.74 24.82 -65.84
CA ALA A 275 -55.88 24.89 -67.29
C ALA A 275 -54.74 25.68 -67.94
N ASP A 276 -54.40 26.85 -67.38
CA ASP A 276 -53.35 27.72 -67.91
C ASP A 276 -51.94 27.12 -67.74
N TYR A 277 -51.64 26.54 -66.57
CA TYR A 277 -50.35 25.86 -66.35
C TYR A 277 -50.17 24.65 -67.29
N THR A 278 -51.25 23.90 -67.54
CA THR A 278 -51.23 22.75 -68.46
C THR A 278 -51.08 23.20 -69.91
N ARG A 279 -51.68 24.33 -70.30
CA ARG A 279 -51.53 24.93 -71.63
C ARG A 279 -50.08 25.32 -71.90
N ASP A 280 -49.44 25.99 -70.94
CA ASP A 280 -48.05 26.43 -71.03
C ASP A 280 -47.06 25.27 -71.05
N LEU A 281 -47.28 24.25 -70.21
CA LEU A 281 -46.40 23.08 -70.14
C LEU A 281 -46.48 22.21 -71.41
N MET A 282 -47.67 22.09 -72.01
CA MET A 282 -47.91 21.24 -73.17
C MET A 282 -47.79 21.98 -74.52
N GLN A 283 -47.52 23.30 -74.50
CA GLN A 283 -47.50 24.18 -75.68
C GLN A 283 -48.75 24.00 -76.58
N GLY A 284 -49.90 23.74 -75.97
CA GLY A 284 -51.17 23.50 -76.67
C GLY A 284 -51.91 24.80 -76.96
N THR A 285 -52.61 24.89 -78.09
CA THR A 285 -53.41 26.08 -78.44
C THR A 285 -54.74 26.16 -77.68
N ALA A 286 -55.22 25.06 -77.10
CA ALA A 286 -56.44 25.04 -76.28
C ALA A 286 -56.37 23.93 -75.21
N VAL A 287 -56.91 24.20 -74.02
CA VAL A 287 -57.05 23.25 -72.91
C VAL A 287 -58.44 23.43 -72.32
N SER A 288 -59.19 22.34 -72.17
CA SER A 288 -60.50 22.30 -71.52
C SER A 288 -60.44 21.39 -70.29
N VAL A 289 -60.90 21.88 -69.15
CA VAL A 289 -60.96 21.08 -67.90
C VAL A 289 -62.41 20.71 -67.66
N CYS A 290 -62.73 19.41 -67.76
CA CYS A 290 -64.05 18.88 -67.42
C CYS A 290 -64.04 18.36 -65.98
N VAL A 291 -64.90 18.95 -65.14
CA VAL A 291 -65.16 18.43 -63.78
C VAL A 291 -66.36 17.49 -63.89
N LEU A 292 -66.11 16.20 -63.69
CA LEU A 292 -67.17 15.19 -63.59
C LEU A 292 -67.76 15.26 -62.18
N ASP A 293 -68.98 15.79 -62.06
CA ASP A 293 -69.75 15.67 -60.84
C ASP A 293 -70.32 14.24 -60.77
N GLY A 294 -70.03 13.54 -59.69
CA GLY A 294 -70.25 12.10 -59.61
C GLY A 294 -71.72 11.74 -59.48
N ASP A 295 -72.34 11.31 -60.58
CA ASP A 295 -73.30 10.20 -60.64
C ASP A 295 -73.32 9.65 -62.08
N CYS A 296 -72.54 8.61 -62.33
CA CYS A 296 -72.51 7.91 -63.61
C CYS A 296 -73.69 6.93 -63.72
N GLU A 297 -74.69 7.25 -64.56
CA GLU A 297 -75.53 6.25 -65.24
C GLU A 297 -75.39 6.35 -66.78
N PRO A 298 -75.40 5.23 -67.52
CA PRO A 298 -74.97 5.18 -68.90
C PRO A 298 -76.12 5.53 -69.86
N GLY A 299 -76.06 6.73 -70.45
CA GLY A 299 -76.89 7.07 -71.61
C GLY A 299 -77.49 8.47 -71.57
N ALA A 300 -76.66 9.49 -71.77
CA ALA A 300 -77.14 10.79 -72.25
C ALA A 300 -76.00 11.51 -72.98
N THR A 301 -76.28 11.87 -74.23
CA THR A 301 -75.44 12.69 -75.10
C THR A 301 -75.20 14.07 -74.48
N LEU A 302 -73.93 14.42 -74.27
CA LEU A 302 -73.48 15.74 -73.83
C LEU A 302 -73.49 16.71 -75.02
N ASP A 303 -74.45 17.63 -75.04
CA ASP A 303 -74.35 18.89 -75.77
C ASP A 303 -74.35 20.02 -74.73
N HIS A 304 -73.15 20.49 -74.39
CA HIS A 304 -72.93 21.83 -73.85
C HIS A 304 -71.48 22.21 -74.07
N SER A 305 -71.19 22.62 -75.30
CA SER A 305 -70.06 23.50 -75.59
C SER A 305 -70.35 24.87 -74.97
N LEU A 306 -69.64 25.19 -73.87
CA LEU A 306 -69.44 26.56 -73.42
C LEU A 306 -68.12 27.04 -74.04
N GLU A 307 -68.24 27.75 -75.16
CA GLU A 307 -67.14 28.57 -75.69
C GLU A 307 -66.97 29.81 -74.81
N LEU A 308 -65.76 29.99 -74.28
CA LEU A 308 -65.18 31.25 -73.83
C LEU A 308 -63.71 31.28 -74.29
#